data_AF-N9NR51-F1
#
_entry.id   AF-N9NR51-F1
#
_cell.length_a   1.000
_cell.length_b   1.000
_cell.length_c   1.000
_cell.angle_alpha   90.00
_cell.angle_beta   90.00
_cell.angle_gamma   90.00
#
_symmetry.space_group_name_H-M   'P 1'
#
loop_
_entity.id
_entity.type
_entity.pdbx_description
1 polymer ?
#
loop_
_entity_poly.entity_id
_entity_poly.type
_entity_poly.pdbx_seq_one_letter_code
_entity_poly.pdbx_strand_id
1 'polypeptide(L)' 'MKNRVVKAKNVLAFRIWLEKLGYSVKNLTDNRGFTFSFKKEYGLVTGDLSGNALAMQLGEEFEDHLKA' A
#
# COMPACT_ATOMS: atom_id res chain seq x y z
N MET A 1 1.16 7.45 -17.25
CA MET A 1 1.05 7.67 -15.79
C MET A 1 1.07 6.31 -15.11
N LYS A 2 1.87 6.13 -14.05
CA LYS A 2 1.90 4.86 -13.31
C LYS A 2 0.65 4.77 -12.44
N ASN A 3 -0.41 4.13 -12.94
CA ASN A 3 -1.69 3.93 -12.23
C ASN A 3 -1.62 2.87 -11.12
N ARG A 4 -0.48 2.71 -10.45
CA ARG A 4 -0.30 1.66 -9.44
C ARG A 4 0.31 2.25 -8.19
N VAL A 5 -0.17 1.80 -7.05
CA VAL A 5 0.30 2.15 -5.71
C VAL A 5 1.80 1.86 -5.59
N VAL A 6 2.24 0.64 -5.95
CA VAL A 6 3.66 0.24 -5.99
C VAL A 6 3.93 -0.72 -7.15
N LYS A 7 5.19 -0.99 -7.46
CA LYS A 7 5.55 -2.08 -8.38
C LYS A 7 5.06 -3.41 -7.83
N ALA A 8 4.60 -4.33 -8.68
CA ALA A 8 4.08 -5.64 -8.25
C ALA A 8 5.07 -6.43 -7.37
N LYS A 9 6.37 -6.40 -7.73
CA LYS A 9 7.44 -7.03 -6.95
C LYS A 9 7.63 -6.44 -5.53
N ASN A 10 7.11 -5.24 -5.31
CA ASN A 10 7.32 -4.47 -4.08
C ASN A 10 6.11 -4.53 -3.13
N VAL A 11 5.00 -5.16 -3.51
CA VAL A 11 3.74 -5.16 -2.73
C VAL A 11 3.92 -5.74 -1.33
N LEU A 12 4.66 -6.85 -1.21
CA LEU A 12 4.93 -7.46 0.09
C LEU A 12 5.78 -6.54 0.97
N ALA A 13 6.81 -5.92 0.40
CA ALA A 13 7.67 -4.98 1.12
C ALA A 13 6.89 -3.73 1.56
N PHE A 14 6.01 -3.22 0.72
CA PHE A 14 5.14 -2.09 1.04
C PHE A 14 4.20 -2.41 2.21
N ARG A 15 3.62 -3.61 2.26
CA ARG A 15 2.82 -4.06 3.41
C ARG A 15 3.61 -4.08 4.70
N ILE A 16 4.83 -4.63 4.68
CA ILE A 16 5.72 -4.68 5.84
C ILE A 16 6.10 -3.27 6.29
N TRP A 17 6.37 -2.37 5.33
CA TRP A 17 6.69 -0.98 5.63
C TRP A 17 5.53 -0.25 6.33
N LEU A 18 4.29 -0.44 5.87
CA LEU A 18 3.10 0.09 6.53
C LEU A 18 2.95 -0.44 7.96
N GLU A 19 3.18 -1.73 8.20
CA GLU A 19 3.18 -2.30 9.56
C GLU A 19 4.25 -1.68 10.45
N LYS A 20 5.44 -1.39 9.92
CA LYS A 20 6.53 -0.72 10.65
C LYS A 20 6.22 0.73 10.98
N LEU A 21 5.43 1.41 10.15
CA LEU A 21 4.89 2.75 10.44
C LEU A 21 3.73 2.73 11.45
N GLY A 22 3.26 1.55 11.86
CA GLY A 22 2.19 1.39 12.85
C GLY A 22 0.78 1.27 12.27
N TYR A 23 0.65 1.14 10.95
CA TYR A 23 -0.65 0.85 10.35
C TYR A 23 -1.09 -0.58 10.66
N SER A 24 -2.38 -0.76 10.93
CA SER A 24 -3.00 -2.09 10.96
C SER A 24 -3.29 -2.52 9.53
N VAL A 25 -2.58 -3.53 9.02
CA VAL A 25 -2.75 -4.07 7.66
C VAL A 25 -3.64 -5.32 7.69
N LYS A 26 -4.64 -5.39 6.81
CA LYS A 26 -5.57 -6.52 6.70
C LYS A 26 -5.74 -6.94 5.25
N ASN A 27 -5.54 -8.22 4.95
CA ASN A 27 -5.80 -8.76 3.62
C ASN A 27 -7.30 -8.83 3.33
N LEU A 28 -7.66 -8.56 2.08
CA LEU A 28 -8.99 -8.85 1.57
C LEU A 28 -9.08 -10.33 1.18
N THR A 29 -10.29 -10.88 1.23
CA THR A 29 -10.55 -12.26 0.80
C THR A 29 -10.15 -12.47 -0.66
N ASP A 30 -9.72 -13.68 -0.99
CA ASP A 30 -9.41 -14.13 -2.36
C ASP A 30 -8.28 -13.33 -3.03
N ASN A 31 -7.29 -12.86 -2.26
CA ASN A 31 -6.16 -12.06 -2.76
C ASN A 31 -6.58 -10.79 -3.53
N ARG A 32 -7.77 -10.25 -3.26
CA ARG A 32 -8.29 -9.04 -3.90
C ARG A 32 -7.61 -7.73 -3.46
N GLY A 33 -6.50 -7.84 -2.74
CA GLY A 33 -5.72 -6.72 -2.23
C GLY A 33 -5.67 -6.72 -0.70
N PHE A 34 -5.45 -5.54 -0.13
CA PHE A 34 -5.39 -5.34 1.30
C PHE A 34 -5.82 -3.92 1.66
N THR A 35 -6.21 -3.75 2.92
CA THR A 35 -6.53 -2.46 3.51
C THR A 35 -5.53 -2.17 4.61
N PHE A 36 -5.32 -0.90 4.90
CA PHE A 36 -4.51 -0.48 6.02
C PHE A 36 -5.14 0.72 6.70
N SER A 37 -4.97 0.85 8.02
CA SER A 37 -5.58 1.96 8.75
C SER A 37 -4.74 2.38 9.95
N PHE A 38 -4.70 3.69 10.21
CA PHE A 38 -4.08 4.28 11.39
C PHE A 38 -4.97 5.41 11.91
N LYS A 39 -5.50 5.27 13.13
CA LYS A 39 -6.47 6.22 13.72
C LYS A 39 -7.68 6.47 12.80
N LYS A 40 -7.75 7.64 12.14
CA LYS A 40 -8.83 8.04 11.23
C LYS A 40 -8.47 7.87 9.75
N GLU A 41 -7.25 7.43 9.46
CA GLU A 41 -6.75 7.24 8.11
C GLU A 41 -7.02 5.83 7.63
N TYR A 42 -7.44 5.72 6.36
CA TYR A 42 -7.78 4.44 5.73
C TYR A 42 -7.22 4.39 4.32
N GLY A 43 -6.49 3.32 4.03
CA GLY A 43 -5.94 3.01 2.73
C GLY A 43 -6.51 1.70 2.20
N LEU A 44 -6.77 1.68 0.89
CA LEU A 44 -7.16 0.50 0.14
C LEU A 44 -6.18 0.30 -1.00
N VAL A 45 -5.63 -0.91 -1.10
CA VAL A 45 -4.88 -1.38 -2.27
C VAL A 45 -5.60 -2.61 -2.81
N THR A 46 -6.00 -2.58 -4.07
CA THR A 46 -6.70 -3.68 -4.73
C THR A 46 -5.71 -4.66 -5.38
N GLY A 47 -6.20 -5.82 -5.82
CA GLY A 47 -5.36 -6.85 -6.45
C GLY A 47 -4.72 -6.43 -7.79
N ASP A 48 -5.30 -5.44 -8.47
CA ASP A 48 -4.72 -4.81 -9.68
C ASP A 48 -3.72 -3.69 -9.35
N LEU A 49 -3.42 -3.50 -8.06
CA LEU A 49 -2.53 -2.49 -7.49
C LEU A 49 -3.01 -1.05 -7.67
N SER A 50 -4.30 -0.84 -7.96
CA SER A 50 -4.93 0.46 -7.77
C SER A 50 -5.22 0.72 -6.29
N GLY A 51 -5.57 1.95 -5.95
CA GLY A 51 -5.83 2.31 -4.57
C GLY A 51 -6.45 3.69 -4.43
N ASN A 52 -6.87 4.02 -3.21
CA ASN A 52 -7.36 5.35 -2.88
C ASN A 52 -6.21 6.37 -2.75
N ALA A 53 -6.55 7.65 -2.57
CA ALA A 53 -5.56 8.73 -2.53
C ALA A 53 -4.43 8.49 -1.51
N LEU A 54 -4.77 8.02 -0.31
CA LEU A 54 -3.78 7.71 0.73
C LEU A 54 -2.84 6.57 0.31
N ALA A 55 -3.38 5.50 -0.27
CA ALA A 55 -2.57 4.40 -0.79
C ALA A 55 -1.63 4.87 -1.90
N MET A 56 -2.10 5.71 -2.81
CA MET A 56 -1.26 6.26 -3.89
C MET A 56 -0.12 7.12 -3.34
N GLN A 57 -0.41 8.02 -2.39
CA GLN A 57 0.59 8.89 -1.77
C GLN A 57 1.67 8.08 -1.03
N LEU A 58 1.26 7.15 -0.17
CA LEU A 58 2.21 6.33 0.60
C LEU A 58 2.98 5.35 -0.28
N GLY A 59 2.37 4.85 -1.36
CA GLY A 59 3.05 4.02 -2.35
C GLY A 59 4.16 4.75 -3.10
N GLU A 60 3.93 6.02 -3.45
CA GLU A 60 4.95 6.89 -4.03
C GLU A 60 6.10 7.14 -3.06
N GLU A 61 5.79 7.52 -1.82
CA GLU A 61 6.79 7.73 -0.76
C GLU A 61 7.66 6.47 -0.54
N PHE A 62 7.03 5.30 -0.50
CA PHE A 62 7.73 4.04 -0.38
C PHE A 62 8.66 3.74 -1.58
N GLU A 63 8.19 3.98 -2.81
CA GLU A 63 9.01 3.75 -4.02
C GLU A 63 10.20 4.72 -4.12
N ASP A 64 10.06 5.93 -3.58
CA ASP A 64 11.17 6.88 -3.46
C ASP A 64 12.16 6.46 -2.38
N HIS A 65 11.69 5.94 -1.24
CA HIS A 65 12.55 5.39 -0.19
C HIS A 65 13.44 4.23 -0.68
N LEU A 66 12.97 3.45 -1.66
CA LEU A 66 13.76 2.37 -2.28
C LEU A 66 14.84 2.84 -3.26
N LYS A 67 14.82 4.11 -3.68
CA LYS A 67 15.82 4.67 -4.62
C LYS A 67 16.98 5.35 -3.91
N ALA A 68 16.81 5.68 -2.63
CA ALA A 68 17.86 6.21 -1.76
C ALA A 68 18.83 5.09 -1.35
#